data_AF-A0A7L2M7X6-F1
#
_entry.id   AF-A0A7L2M7X6-F1
#
_cell.length_a   1.000
_cell.length_b   1.000
_cell.length_c   1.000
_cell.angle_alpha   90.00
_cell.angle_beta   90.00
_cell.angle_gamma   90.00
#
_symmetry.space_group_name_H-M   'P 1'
#
loop_
_entity.id
_entity.type
_entity.pdbx_description
1 polymer ?
#
loop_
_entity_poly.entity_id
_entity_poly.type
_entity_poly.pdbx_seq_one_letter_code
_entity_poly.pdbx_strand_id
1 'polypeptide(L)' 'VCAQLYADNSPYYDQCCAGDVLVVPPGSDVPYMPRGWSGRASSLVVGTRCELTVWSRKAKKGKSRRFSA' A
#
# COMPACT_ATOMS: atom_id res chain seq x y z
N VAL A 1 -2.61 10.81 7.58
CA VAL A 1 -2.26 9.76 6.60
C VAL A 1 -2.94 8.46 7.01
N CYS A 2 -3.50 7.69 6.08
CA CYS A 2 -4.27 6.49 6.41
C CYS A 2 -3.49 5.21 6.16
N ALA A 3 -2.76 5.15 5.04
CA ALA A 3 -1.80 4.10 4.76
C ALA A 3 -0.57 4.66 4.03
N GLN A 4 0.53 3.93 4.13
CA GLN A 4 1.77 4.18 3.38
C GLN A 4 2.23 2.87 2.76
N LEU A 5 2.53 2.88 1.47
CA LEU A 5 3.18 1.77 0.78
C LEU A 5 4.63 2.12 0.54
N TYR A 6 5.51 1.14 0.73
CA TYR A 6 6.96 1.30 0.64
C TYR A 6 7.50 0.42 -0.50
N ALA A 7 8.49 0.95 -1.22
CA ALA A 7 9.14 0.23 -2.32
C ALA A 7 10.00 -0.93 -1.81
N ASP A 8 10.65 -0.76 -0.66
CA ASP A 8 11.58 -1.73 -0.10
C ASP A 8 11.03 -2.34 1.19
N ASN A 9 11.30 -3.64 1.38
CA ASN A 9 10.95 -4.37 2.58
C ASN A 9 12.18 -5.08 3.15
N SER A 10 12.12 -5.41 4.43
CA SER A 10 13.15 -6.21 5.09
C SER A 10 12.46 -7.32 5.88
N PRO A 11 13.07 -8.51 5.98
CA PRO A 11 12.63 -9.52 6.93
C PRO A 11 12.78 -9.06 8.39
N TYR A 12 13.65 -8.08 8.66
CA TYR A 12 13.83 -7.49 9.97
C TYR A 12 12.90 -6.29 10.15
N TYR A 13 12.11 -6.31 11.21
CA TYR A 13 11.02 -5.34 11.43
C TYR A 13 11.53 -3.90 11.60
N ASP A 14 12.64 -3.74 12.32
CA ASP A 14 13.34 -2.47 12.55
C ASP A 14 13.95 -1.85 11.27
N GLN A 15 14.16 -2.67 10.24
CA GLN A 15 14.66 -2.25 8.93
C GLN A 15 13.57 -2.32 7.84
N CYS A 16 12.32 -2.59 8.21
CA CYS A 16 11.22 -2.61 7.27
C CYS A 16 10.96 -1.21 6.71
N CYS A 17 10.22 -1.18 5.60
CA CYS A 17 9.36 -0.07 5.26
C CYS A 17 10.21 1.16 4.92
N ALA A 18 11.10 0.95 3.95
CA ALA A 18 12.11 1.89 3.49
C ALA A 18 11.97 2.21 2.00
N GLY A 19 12.85 3.07 1.51
CA GLY A 19 12.86 3.50 0.11
C GLY A 19 11.76 4.51 -0.21
N ASP A 20 11.31 4.49 -1.46
CA ASP A 20 10.24 5.39 -1.93
C ASP A 20 8.92 5.06 -1.22
N VAL A 21 8.16 6.12 -0.89
CA VAL A 21 6.90 6.01 -0.13
C VAL A 21 5.73 6.55 -0.96
N LEU A 22 4.67 5.74 -1.07
CA LEU A 22 3.38 6.17 -1.61
C LEU A 22 2.41 6.38 -0.46
N VAL A 23 2.05 7.64 -0.23
CA VAL A 23 1.12 8.04 0.82
C VAL A 23 -0.31 7.93 0.31
N VAL A 24 -1.18 7.26 1.07
CA VAL A 24 -2.61 7.13 0.78
C VAL A 24 -3.42 7.90 1.84
N PRO A 25 -4.04 9.03 1.46
CA PRO A 25 -4.95 9.78 2.32
C PRO A 25 -6.22 8.98 2.64
N PRO A 26 -6.91 9.29 3.76
CA PRO A 26 -8.20 8.69 4.06
C PRO A 26 -9.24 9.04 2.98
N GLY A 27 -10.13 8.11 2.67
CA GLY A 27 -11.17 8.28 1.64
C GLY A 27 -10.66 8.28 0.20
N SER A 28 -9.35 8.06 -0.02
CA SER A 28 -8.79 7.98 -1.37
C SER A 28 -9.24 6.70 -2.08
N ASP A 29 -9.73 6.87 -3.30
CA ASP A 29 -10.07 5.77 -4.20
C ASP A 29 -9.20 5.85 -5.47
N VAL A 30 -8.21 4.96 -5.54
CA VAL A 30 -7.19 4.95 -6.61
C VAL A 30 -7.29 3.65 -7.43
N PRO A 31 -8.20 3.59 -8.42
CA PRO A 31 -8.39 2.39 -9.24
C PRO A 31 -7.20 2.07 -10.15
N TYR A 32 -6.30 3.03 -10.37
CA TYR A 32 -5.10 2.87 -11.18
C TYR A 32 -3.87 3.22 -10.36
N MET A 33 -2.85 2.37 -10.43
CA MET A 33 -1.59 2.60 -9.75
C MET A 33 -0.88 3.82 -10.36
N PRO A 34 -0.29 4.72 -9.56
CA PRO A 34 0.52 5.80 -10.07
C PRO A 34 1.65 5.29 -10.97
N ARG A 35 2.08 6.14 -11.91
CA ARG A 35 3.19 5.80 -12.81
C ARG A 35 4.44 5.45 -11.99
N GLY A 36 5.11 4.35 -12.35
CA GLY A 36 6.32 3.88 -11.66
C GLY A 36 6.07 3.04 -10.39
N TRP A 37 4.81 2.84 -9.99
CA TRP A 37 4.46 2.04 -8.79
C TRP A 37 3.91 0.63 -9.09
N SER A 38 3.68 0.30 -10.36
CA SER A 38 3.21 -1.02 -10.76
C SER A 38 4.23 -2.09 -10.39
N GLY A 39 3.86 -2.98 -9.46
CA GLY A 39 4.74 -4.06 -8.97
C GLY A 39 5.89 -3.60 -8.07
N ARG A 40 5.88 -2.33 -7.61
CA ARG A 40 6.98 -1.76 -6.83
C ARG A 40 6.76 -1.81 -5.32
N ALA A 41 5.50 -1.72 -4.86
CA ALA A 41 5.20 -1.79 -3.43
C ALA A 41 5.49 -3.19 -2.87
N SER A 42 6.37 -3.28 -1.88
CA SER A 42 6.80 -4.54 -1.26
C SER A 42 6.45 -4.64 0.24
N SER A 43 6.16 -3.51 0.88
CA SER A 43 5.61 -3.46 2.24
C SER A 43 4.60 -2.32 2.37
N LEU A 44 3.74 -2.39 3.38
CA LEU A 44 2.75 -1.36 3.67
C LEU A 44 2.49 -1.24 5.17
N VAL A 45 2.12 -0.04 5.60
CA VAL A 45 1.70 0.27 6.97
C VAL A 45 0.33 0.94 6.92
N VAL A 46 -0.59 0.48 7.77
CA VAL A 46 -1.94 1.03 7.89
C VAL A 46 -2.11 1.62 9.29
N GLY A 47 -2.73 2.79 9.39
CA GLY A 47 -3.02 3.42 10.67
C GLY A 47 -4.09 2.67 11.48
N THR A 48 -4.10 2.84 12.79
CA THR A 48 -4.93 2.08 13.75
C THR A 48 -6.45 2.25 13.64
N ARG A 49 -6.92 3.27 12.91
CA ARG A 49 -8.35 3.50 12.61
C ARG A 49 -8.64 3.52 11.12
N CYS A 50 -7.72 2.93 10.36
CA CYS A 50 -7.73 2.95 8.92
C CYS A 50 -7.80 1.53 8.39
N GLU A 51 -8.34 1.46 7.18
CA GLU A 51 -8.41 0.23 6.43
C GLU A 51 -7.97 0.51 5.01
N LEU A 52 -7.17 -0.41 4.48
CA LEU A 52 -6.74 -0.38 3.09
C LEU A 52 -7.22 -1.65 2.39
N THR A 53 -8.01 -1.48 1.34
CA THR A 53 -8.30 -2.56 0.40
C THR A 53 -7.45 -2.37 -0.86
N VAL A 54 -6.74 -3.41 -1.26
CA VAL A 54 -5.93 -3.43 -2.49
C VAL A 54 -6.43 -4.52 -3.43
N TRP A 55 -6.24 -4.30 -4.73
CA TRP A 55 -6.63 -5.24 -5.78
C TRP A 55 -5.42 -5.63 -6.62
N SER A 56 -5.34 -6.90 -7.00
CA SER A 56 -4.23 -7.44 -7.78
C SER A 56 -4.24 -6.96 -9.24
N ARG A 57 -5.33 -6.34 -9.71
CA ARG A 57 -5.43 -5.77 -11.07
C ARG A 57 -6.08 -4.38 -11.03
N LYS A 58 -5.76 -3.58 -12.05
CA LYS A 58 -6.33 -2.24 -12.28
C LYS A 58 -7.87 -2.24 -12.32
N ALA A 59 -8.45 -1.08 -12.03
CA ALA A 59 -9.89 -0.86 -11.98
C ALA A 59 -10.62 -1.80 -10.99
N LYS A 60 -9.99 -2.05 -9.83
CA LYS A 60 -10.53 -2.89 -8.74
C LYS A 60 -10.89 -4.32 -9.17
N LYS A 61 -10.10 -4.91 -10.05
CA LYS A 61 -10.32 -6.28 -10.56
C LYS A 61 -9.35 -7.28 -9.94
N GLY A 62 -9.64 -8.57 -10.14
CA GLY A 62 -8.77 -9.66 -9.66
C GLY A 62 -8.99 -9.97 -8.17
N LYS A 63 -7.93 -10.39 -7.49
CA LYS A 63 -8.00 -10.74 -6.06
C LYS A 63 -7.91 -9.47 -5.22
N SER A 64 -8.76 -9.34 -4.23
CA SER A 64 -8.67 -8.27 -3.24
C SER A 64 -8.03 -8.77 -1.94
N ARG A 65 -7.36 -7.86 -1.23
CA ARG A 65 -6.91 -8.06 0.14
C ARG A 65 -7.22 -6.81 0.96
N ARG A 66 -7.66 -7.02 2.18
CA ARG A 66 -8.01 -5.98 3.16
C ARG A 66 -6.96 -6.01 4.26
N PHE A 67 -6.44 -4.84 4.60
CA PHE A 67 -5.44 -4.63 5.64
C PHE A 67 -5.97 -3.64 6.67
N SER A 68 -5.83 -3.99 7.94
CA SER A 68 -6.11 -3.16 9.11
C SER A 68 -4.98 -3.39 10.13
N ALA A 69 -4.78 -2.45 11.05
CA ALA A 69 -3.83 -2.61 12.15
C ALA A 69 -4.35 -3.57 13.23
#